data_AF-A0A973A9C0-F1
#
_entry.id   AF-A0A973A9C0-F1
#
_cell.length_a   1.000
_cell.length_b   1.000
_cell.length_c   1.000
_cell.angle_alpha   90.00
_cell.angle_beta   90.00
_cell.angle_gamma   90.00
#
_symmetry.space_group_name_H-M   'P 1'
#
loop_
_entity.id
_entity.type
_entity.pdbx_description
1 polymer ?
#
loop_
_entity_poly.entity_id
_entity_poly.type
_entity_poly.pdbx_seq_one_letter_code
_entity_poly.pdbx_strand_id
1 'polypeptide(L)'
;MALTRRGFIKVVGAGSVIVGASAYGFAATRTPRKALAPWGLAGGKAYTDPRMRALSYAILAPNPHNRQPWKVDLSTPGEAMLYCDLERLLPETDPPNRQITIGLGCFLELLRMAAAEEGILAKVTPFPQGAGEDLLDARPVARIQFLTGEATPDPLFKQVMQRRSLKEPFDTERPVTTSVLEELAMVVDDTVQVAATNDPQRIKDLRDLSWRAHYIETMTPRTLQESIDLMRIGKHEINASPDGIDLGGAFLEGLS
;
A
#
# COMPACT_ATOMS: atom_id res chain seq x y z
N MET A 1 -59.64 -2.84 -18.70
CA MET A 1 -59.10 -4.19 -18.41
C MET A 1 -58.52 -4.17 -17.01
N ALA A 2 -59.11 -4.93 -16.09
CA ALA A 2 -58.65 -5.01 -14.71
C ALA A 2 -57.37 -5.85 -14.63
N LEU A 3 -56.25 -5.24 -14.22
CA LEU A 3 -55.02 -5.96 -13.90
C LEU A 3 -55.31 -6.91 -12.73
N THR A 4 -55.25 -8.22 -12.98
CA THR A 4 -55.43 -9.23 -11.93
C THR A 4 -54.28 -9.12 -10.92
N ARG A 5 -54.57 -9.22 -9.61
CA ARG A 5 -53.58 -9.13 -8.52
C ARG A 5 -52.35 -10.03 -8.72
N ARG A 6 -52.48 -11.16 -9.45
CA ARG A 6 -51.38 -12.06 -9.81
C ARG A 6 -50.42 -11.49 -10.87
N GLY A 7 -50.87 -10.60 -11.75
CA GLY A 7 -50.04 -9.91 -12.74
C GLY A 7 -49.25 -8.74 -12.14
N PHE A 8 -49.85 -8.01 -11.19
CA PHE A 8 -49.21 -6.88 -10.51
C PHE A 8 -48.00 -7.31 -9.65
N ILE A 9 -48.09 -8.45 -8.95
CA ILE A 9 -46.98 -9.00 -8.16
C ILE A 9 -45.81 -9.45 -9.06
N LYS A 10 -46.08 -9.99 -10.26
CA LYS A 10 -45.02 -10.38 -11.20
C LYS A 10 -44.28 -9.18 -11.79
N VAL A 11 -44.96 -8.06 -12.06
CA VAL A 11 -44.34 -6.85 -12.62
C VAL A 11 -43.53 -6.09 -11.56
N VAL A 12 -44.02 -5.99 -10.33
CA VAL A 12 -43.26 -5.39 -9.22
C VAL A 12 -42.07 -6.27 -8.85
N GLY A 13 -42.22 -7.59 -8.79
CA GLY A 13 -41.13 -8.54 -8.50
C GLY A 13 -40.08 -8.62 -9.60
N ALA A 14 -40.47 -8.65 -10.88
CA ALA A 14 -39.51 -8.64 -11.99
C ALA A 14 -38.80 -7.29 -12.14
N GLY A 15 -39.51 -6.17 -11.95
CA GLY A 15 -38.91 -4.83 -11.98
C GLY A 15 -37.91 -4.60 -10.85
N SER A 16 -38.22 -5.03 -9.62
CA SER A 16 -37.29 -4.92 -8.48
C SER A 16 -36.12 -5.90 -8.55
N VAL A 17 -36.32 -7.11 -9.08
CA VAL A 17 -35.22 -8.07 -9.33
C VAL A 17 -34.31 -7.59 -10.48
N ILE A 18 -34.86 -7.02 -11.55
CA ILE A 18 -34.05 -6.48 -12.66
C ILE A 18 -33.30 -5.21 -12.23
N VAL A 19 -33.95 -4.29 -11.49
CA VAL A 19 -33.28 -3.09 -10.94
C VAL A 19 -32.21 -3.47 -9.91
N GLY A 20 -32.48 -4.45 -9.03
CA GLY A 20 -31.49 -4.98 -8.08
C GLY A 20 -30.30 -5.66 -8.76
N ALA A 21 -30.54 -6.49 -9.77
CA ALA A 21 -29.48 -7.17 -10.53
C ALA A 21 -28.66 -6.21 -11.41
N SER A 22 -29.28 -5.17 -11.97
CA SER A 22 -28.59 -4.15 -12.76
C SER A 22 -27.84 -3.13 -11.88
N ALA A 23 -28.38 -2.75 -10.73
CA ALA A 23 -27.65 -1.96 -9.72
C ALA A 23 -26.46 -2.75 -9.15
N TYR A 24 -26.64 -4.03 -8.84
CA TYR A 24 -25.58 -4.94 -8.42
C TYR A 24 -24.53 -5.13 -9.51
N GLY A 25 -24.94 -5.39 -10.75
CA GLY A 25 -24.02 -5.51 -11.90
C GLY A 25 -23.25 -4.21 -12.19
N PHE A 26 -23.90 -3.05 -12.01
CA PHE A 26 -23.26 -1.75 -12.13
C PHE A 26 -22.28 -1.47 -10.97
N ALA A 27 -22.63 -1.78 -9.72
CA ALA A 27 -21.74 -1.65 -8.57
C ALA A 27 -20.50 -2.59 -8.70
N ALA A 28 -20.73 -3.84 -9.09
CA ALA A 28 -19.68 -4.83 -9.32
C ALA A 28 -18.70 -4.44 -10.43
N THR A 29 -19.11 -3.63 -11.42
CA THR A 29 -18.26 -3.17 -12.54
C THR A 29 -17.60 -1.81 -12.33
N ARG A 30 -17.92 -1.08 -11.25
CA ARG A 30 -17.27 0.21 -10.94
C ARG A 30 -15.75 0.04 -10.80
N THR A 31 -15.01 1.10 -11.11
CA THR A 31 -13.56 1.17 -10.84
C THR A 31 -13.34 2.27 -9.80
N PRO A 32 -12.59 2.05 -8.71
CA PRO A 32 -12.33 3.08 -7.70
C PRO A 32 -11.33 4.12 -8.21
N ARG A 33 -11.79 4.97 -9.14
CA ARG A 33 -10.93 5.89 -9.90
C ARG A 33 -10.15 6.87 -9.02
N LYS A 34 -10.73 7.34 -7.90
CA LYS A 34 -10.05 8.30 -7.01
C LYS A 34 -8.91 7.62 -6.26
N ALA A 35 -9.13 6.41 -5.74
CA ALA A 35 -8.08 5.63 -5.09
C ALA A 35 -6.96 5.22 -6.06
N LEU A 36 -7.29 4.97 -7.33
CA LEU A 36 -6.32 4.58 -8.35
C LEU A 36 -5.67 5.76 -9.09
N ALA A 37 -6.16 6.99 -8.89
CA ALA A 37 -5.66 8.17 -9.59
C ALA A 37 -4.14 8.38 -9.45
N PRO A 38 -3.50 8.15 -8.28
CA PRO A 38 -2.05 8.28 -8.14
C PRO A 38 -1.24 7.45 -9.14
N TRP A 39 -1.68 6.22 -9.46
CA TRP A 39 -0.98 5.36 -10.44
C TRP A 39 -1.01 5.91 -11.86
N GLY A 40 -2.07 6.64 -12.23
CA GLY A 40 -2.17 7.29 -13.54
C GLY A 40 -1.43 8.62 -13.63
N LEU A 41 -1.14 9.24 -12.49
CA LEU A 41 -0.48 10.56 -12.40
C LEU A 41 1.03 10.45 -12.13
N ALA A 42 1.52 9.31 -11.67
CA ALA A 42 2.92 9.10 -11.34
C ALA A 42 3.85 9.42 -12.52
N GLY A 43 4.85 10.28 -12.30
CA GLY A 43 5.75 10.81 -13.33
C GLY A 43 5.09 11.70 -14.38
N GLY A 44 3.84 12.10 -14.15
CA GLY A 44 3.05 12.85 -15.11
C GLY A 44 3.67 14.20 -15.46
N LYS A 45 3.58 14.58 -16.74
CA LYS A 45 4.07 15.88 -17.25
C LYS A 45 3.39 17.10 -16.62
N ALA A 46 2.30 16.90 -15.89
CA ALA A 46 1.61 17.94 -15.13
C ALA A 46 2.47 18.49 -13.97
N TYR A 47 3.39 17.69 -13.45
CA TYR A 47 4.34 18.13 -12.42
C TYR A 47 5.56 18.76 -13.09
N THR A 48 5.71 20.08 -12.97
CA THR A 48 6.86 20.81 -13.53
C THR A 48 8.13 20.67 -12.68
N ASP A 49 7.97 20.55 -11.36
CA ASP A 49 9.07 20.31 -10.42
C ASP A 49 9.50 18.82 -10.44
N PRO A 50 10.77 18.50 -10.72
CA PRO A 50 11.27 17.11 -10.65
C PRO A 50 11.08 16.45 -9.29
N ARG A 51 11.11 17.21 -8.19
CA ARG A 51 10.85 16.69 -6.84
C ARG A 51 9.43 16.14 -6.75
N MET A 52 8.45 16.85 -7.32
CA MET A 52 7.05 16.44 -7.34
C MET A 52 6.83 15.21 -8.23
N ARG A 53 7.56 15.09 -9.35
CA ARG A 53 7.54 13.87 -10.17
C ARG A 53 8.07 12.67 -9.40
N ALA A 54 9.22 12.79 -8.74
CA ALA A 54 9.76 11.71 -7.91
C ALA A 54 8.80 11.33 -6.76
N LEU A 55 8.24 12.34 -6.08
CA LEU A 55 7.24 12.13 -5.00
C LEU A 55 5.98 11.43 -5.48
N SER A 56 5.53 11.69 -6.71
CA SER A 56 4.34 11.03 -7.26
C SER A 56 4.49 9.51 -7.43
N TYR A 57 5.72 9.01 -7.55
CA TYR A 57 6.02 7.57 -7.44
C TYR A 57 6.17 7.14 -5.98
N ALA A 58 6.80 7.96 -5.15
CA ALA A 58 7.05 7.67 -3.73
C ALA A 58 5.76 7.40 -2.94
N ILE A 59 4.68 8.14 -3.22
CA ILE A 59 3.36 7.93 -2.59
C ILE A 59 2.71 6.58 -2.94
N LEU A 60 3.27 5.83 -3.90
CA LEU A 60 2.81 4.47 -4.23
C LEU A 60 3.52 3.40 -3.38
N ALA A 61 4.38 3.81 -2.43
CA ALA A 61 5.09 2.89 -1.56
C ALA A 61 4.12 2.06 -0.71
N PRO A 62 4.40 0.75 -0.50
CA PRO A 62 3.64 -0.03 0.44
C PRO A 62 3.92 0.45 1.87
N ASN A 63 2.89 0.48 2.70
CA ASN A 63 3.02 0.78 4.11
C ASN A 63 1.93 0.02 4.90
N PRO A 64 2.08 -0.19 6.23
CA PRO A 64 1.16 -1.00 7.00
C PRO A 64 -0.27 -0.43 6.94
N HIS A 65 -1.24 -1.32 6.78
CA HIS A 65 -2.67 -0.99 6.55
C HIS A 65 -2.90 0.09 5.49
N ASN A 66 -1.97 0.31 4.57
CA ASN A 66 -2.01 1.40 3.59
C ASN A 66 -2.30 2.77 4.23
N ARG A 67 -1.78 3.02 5.44
CA ARG A 67 -1.98 4.29 6.19
C ARG A 67 -1.43 5.53 5.49
N GLN A 68 -0.45 5.39 4.60
CA GLN A 68 0.17 6.49 3.84
C GLN A 68 0.62 7.67 4.73
N PRO A 69 1.49 7.46 5.74
CA PRO A 69 1.76 8.40 6.82
C PRO A 69 2.81 9.46 6.46
N TRP A 70 2.90 9.89 5.20
CA TRP A 70 3.95 10.81 4.74
C TRP A 70 3.45 12.26 4.68
N LYS A 71 4.23 13.16 5.28
CA LYS A 71 4.12 14.62 5.10
C LYS A 71 5.44 15.12 4.54
N VAL A 72 5.41 15.85 3.42
CA VAL A 72 6.62 16.34 2.75
C VAL A 72 6.60 17.85 2.66
N ASP A 73 7.63 18.49 3.21
CA ASP A 73 7.88 19.92 3.04
C ASP A 73 8.88 20.14 1.90
N LEU A 74 8.50 21.00 0.95
CA LEU A 74 9.28 21.38 -0.24
C LEU A 74 9.65 22.87 -0.26
N SER A 75 9.45 23.56 0.86
CA SER A 75 9.67 25.00 1.02
C SER A 75 11.11 25.42 0.69
N THR A 76 12.09 24.58 0.98
CA THR A 76 13.50 24.79 0.64
C THR A 76 13.78 24.34 -0.80
N PRO A 77 14.28 25.22 -1.70
CA PRO A 77 14.65 24.84 -3.05
C PRO A 77 15.70 23.72 -3.09
N GLY A 78 15.51 22.75 -3.98
CA GLY A 78 16.44 21.62 -4.14
C GLY A 78 16.41 20.59 -3.00
N GLU A 79 15.52 20.75 -2.03
CA GLU A 79 15.39 19.85 -0.88
C GLU A 79 13.94 19.41 -0.64
N ALA A 80 13.80 18.34 0.13
CA ALA A 80 12.53 17.91 0.72
C ALA A 80 12.78 17.41 2.15
N MET A 81 11.91 17.78 3.10
CA MET A 81 11.87 17.17 4.43
C MET A 81 10.69 16.21 4.51
N LEU A 82 10.97 14.95 4.87
CA LEU A 82 9.95 13.93 5.12
C LEU A 82 9.66 13.85 6.62
N TYR A 83 8.39 13.97 6.97
CA TYR A 83 7.84 13.82 8.30
C TYR A 83 6.85 12.65 8.33
N CYS A 84 6.69 12.04 9.52
CA CYS A 84 5.60 11.13 9.76
C CYS A 84 4.33 11.91 10.11
N ASP A 85 3.20 11.58 9.49
CA ASP A 85 1.90 12.00 9.96
C ASP A 85 1.49 11.17 11.19
N LEU A 86 1.61 11.76 12.38
CA LEU A 86 1.37 11.06 13.64
C LEU A 86 -0.11 10.64 13.82
N GLU A 87 -1.05 11.26 13.10
CA GLU A 87 -2.47 10.85 13.08
C GLU A 87 -2.69 9.57 12.26
N ARG A 88 -1.65 9.12 11.53
CA ARG A 88 -1.67 7.93 10.67
C ARG A 88 -0.88 6.76 11.24
N LEU A 89 -0.50 6.83 12.51
CA LEU A 89 0.08 5.71 13.25
C LEU A 89 -0.94 4.60 13.51
N LEU A 90 -0.44 3.50 14.06
CA LEU A 90 -1.19 2.28 14.40
C LEU A 90 -0.85 1.90 15.85
N PRO A 91 -1.35 2.63 16.86
CA PRO A 91 -1.01 2.42 18.26
C PRO A 91 -1.28 1.00 18.78
N GLU A 92 -2.19 0.24 18.16
CA GLU A 92 -2.52 -1.12 18.60
C GLU A 92 -1.76 -2.20 17.81
N THR A 93 -1.69 -2.13 16.47
CA THR A 93 -1.04 -3.15 15.62
C THR A 93 0.43 -2.87 15.29
N ASP A 94 0.90 -1.63 15.47
CA ASP A 94 2.33 -1.25 15.39
C ASP A 94 2.72 -0.28 16.53
N PRO A 95 2.57 -0.67 17.81
CA PRO A 95 2.85 0.24 18.93
C PRO A 95 4.25 0.90 18.92
N PRO A 96 5.34 0.22 18.50
CA PRO A 96 6.66 0.84 18.39
C PRO A 96 6.88 1.69 17.13
N ASN A 97 5.85 1.89 16.29
CA ASN A 97 5.95 2.56 14.98
C ASN A 97 6.97 1.91 14.01
N ARG A 98 7.28 0.63 14.19
CA ARG A 98 8.32 -0.07 13.43
C ARG A 98 7.88 -0.28 11.98
N GLN A 99 6.67 -0.76 11.76
CA GLN A 99 6.14 -1.00 10.42
C GLN A 99 5.92 0.32 9.68
N ILE A 100 5.46 1.36 10.38
CA ILE A 100 5.33 2.71 9.81
C ILE A 100 6.69 3.24 9.37
N THR A 101 7.72 3.10 10.20
CA THR A 101 9.09 3.52 9.87
C THR A 101 9.63 2.77 8.65
N ILE A 102 9.40 1.46 8.55
CA ILE A 102 9.77 0.66 7.37
C ILE A 102 9.07 1.19 6.12
N GLY A 103 7.77 1.52 6.20
CA GLY A 103 7.01 2.10 5.09
C GLY A 103 7.56 3.45 4.62
N LEU A 104 8.04 4.29 5.54
CA LEU A 104 8.73 5.54 5.20
C LEU A 104 10.08 5.29 4.51
N GLY A 105 10.78 4.21 4.86
CA GLY A 105 11.95 3.72 4.11
C GLY A 105 11.59 3.31 2.69
N CYS A 106 10.51 2.55 2.49
CA CYS A 106 10.02 2.20 1.16
C CYS A 106 9.64 3.43 0.32
N PHE A 107 9.05 4.46 0.94
CA PHE A 107 8.77 5.74 0.30
C PHE A 107 10.06 6.41 -0.22
N LEU A 108 11.10 6.47 0.61
CA LEU A 108 12.39 7.06 0.25
C LEU A 108 13.06 6.29 -0.90
N GLU A 109 12.97 4.97 -0.89
CA GLU A 109 13.55 4.14 -1.95
C GLU A 109 12.85 4.32 -3.30
N LEU A 110 11.51 4.40 -3.32
CA LEU A 110 10.77 4.74 -4.53
C LEU A 110 11.11 6.15 -5.04
N LEU A 111 11.23 7.13 -4.13
CA LEU A 111 11.65 8.49 -4.47
C LEU A 111 13.04 8.50 -5.12
N ARG A 112 14.00 7.77 -4.53
CA ARG A 112 15.37 7.67 -5.03
C ARG A 112 15.42 7.09 -6.44
N MET A 113 14.74 5.96 -6.66
CA MET A 113 14.69 5.34 -7.99
C MET A 113 14.02 6.27 -9.01
N ALA A 114 12.91 6.91 -8.64
CA ALA A 114 12.20 7.82 -9.55
C ALA A 114 13.02 9.06 -9.92
N ALA A 115 13.72 9.67 -8.97
CA ALA A 115 14.60 10.81 -9.25
C ALA A 115 15.76 10.42 -10.18
N ALA A 116 16.29 9.20 -10.01
CA ALA A 116 17.40 8.70 -10.80
C ALA A 116 17.07 8.53 -12.30
N GLU A 117 15.80 8.25 -12.66
CA GLU A 117 15.34 8.22 -14.05
C GLU A 117 15.52 9.56 -14.78
N GLU A 118 15.54 10.66 -14.03
CA GLU A 118 15.78 12.00 -14.54
C GLU A 118 17.23 12.47 -14.35
N GLY A 119 18.13 11.56 -13.97
CA GLY A 119 19.53 11.86 -13.69
C GLY A 119 19.76 12.66 -12.40
N ILE A 120 18.79 12.65 -11.48
CA ILE A 120 18.85 13.39 -10.22
C ILE A 120 19.16 12.44 -9.07
N LEU A 121 20.25 12.69 -8.35
CA LEU A 121 20.58 11.96 -7.13
C LEU A 121 19.78 12.53 -5.96
N ALA A 122 18.90 11.71 -5.38
CA ALA A 122 18.22 12.00 -4.13
C ALA A 122 19.09 11.54 -2.95
N LYS A 123 19.95 12.44 -2.45
CA LYS A 123 20.78 12.15 -1.28
C LYS A 123 19.94 12.22 0.00
N VAL A 124 19.73 11.08 0.63
CA VAL A 124 18.93 10.93 1.85
C VAL A 124 19.83 11.01 3.08
N THR A 125 19.48 11.89 4.02
CA THR A 125 20.02 11.91 5.39
C THR A 125 18.90 11.49 6.35
N PRO A 126 18.94 10.27 6.91
CA PRO A 126 17.93 9.82 7.86
C PRO A 126 18.05 10.59 9.19
N PHE A 127 16.89 10.88 9.79
CA PHE A 127 16.75 11.52 11.09
C PHE A 127 17.72 12.70 11.31
N PRO A 128 17.66 13.77 10.49
CA PRO A 128 18.64 14.85 10.51
C PRO A 128 18.62 15.67 11.82
N GLN A 129 17.60 15.49 12.65
CA GLN A 129 17.45 16.10 13.99
C GLN A 129 17.50 15.05 15.12
N GLY A 130 18.10 13.89 14.83
CA GLY A 130 18.07 12.71 15.69
C GLY A 130 16.74 11.95 15.60
N ALA A 131 16.78 10.65 15.86
CA ALA A 131 15.58 9.84 15.98
C ALA A 131 14.85 10.13 17.31
N GLY A 132 13.57 9.75 17.36
CA GLY A 132 12.87 9.47 18.62
C GLY A 132 13.68 8.55 19.51
N GLU A 133 13.51 8.63 20.84
CA GLU A 133 14.07 7.60 21.73
C GLU A 133 13.46 6.25 21.37
N ASP A 134 12.13 6.14 21.51
CA ASP A 134 11.40 4.89 21.26
C ASP A 134 10.35 4.99 20.14
N LEU A 135 9.87 6.20 19.83
CA LEU A 135 8.74 6.43 18.91
C LEU A 135 9.01 7.57 17.95
N LEU A 136 8.46 7.49 16.74
CA LEU A 136 8.35 8.63 15.84
C LEU A 136 7.62 9.80 16.52
N ASP A 137 8.12 11.01 16.29
CA ASP A 137 7.55 12.26 16.79
C ASP A 137 7.49 13.32 15.68
N ALA A 138 7.33 14.60 16.05
CA ALA A 138 7.19 15.69 15.10
C ALA A 138 8.47 16.04 14.31
N ARG A 139 9.62 15.43 14.64
CA ARG A 139 10.88 15.66 13.93
C ARG A 139 10.86 15.00 12.54
N PRO A 140 11.66 15.52 11.60
CA PRO A 140 11.79 14.92 10.28
C PRO A 140 12.42 13.53 10.36
N VAL A 141 11.85 12.59 9.61
CA VAL A 141 12.36 11.23 9.42
C VAL A 141 13.50 11.21 8.41
N ALA A 142 13.48 12.12 7.42
CA ALA A 142 14.58 12.25 6.48
C ALA A 142 14.67 13.66 5.88
N ARG A 143 15.90 14.07 5.58
CA ARG A 143 16.21 15.18 4.68
C ARG A 143 16.66 14.61 3.34
N ILE A 144 16.05 15.07 2.26
CA ILE A 144 16.40 14.69 0.89
C ILE A 144 16.98 15.91 0.17
N GLN A 145 18.18 15.78 -0.39
CA GLN A 145 18.78 16.77 -1.28
C GLN A 145 18.78 16.24 -2.71
N PHE A 146 18.36 17.05 -3.69
CA PHE A 146 18.26 16.66 -5.09
C PHE A 146 19.44 17.26 -5.89
N LEU A 147 20.35 16.40 -6.35
CA LEU A 147 21.58 16.79 -7.04
C LEU A 147 21.53 16.35 -8.51
N THR A 148 21.50 17.31 -9.44
CA THR A 148 21.35 17.05 -10.88
C THR A 148 22.65 16.55 -11.50
N GLY A 149 22.57 15.53 -12.36
CA GLY A 149 23.71 15.03 -13.16
C GLY A 149 24.55 13.97 -12.45
N GLU A 150 24.07 13.44 -11.33
CA GLU A 150 24.84 12.52 -10.46
C GLU A 150 24.23 11.10 -10.37
N ALA A 151 22.98 10.87 -10.81
CA ALA A 151 22.32 9.58 -10.64
C ALA A 151 22.31 8.71 -11.89
N THR A 152 22.43 7.40 -11.68
CA THR A 152 22.18 6.36 -12.68
C THR A 152 20.81 5.74 -12.41
N PRO A 153 19.94 5.60 -13.43
CA PRO A 153 18.66 4.90 -13.33
C PRO A 153 18.78 3.50 -12.71
N ASP A 154 17.82 3.14 -11.86
CA ASP A 154 17.79 1.84 -11.20
C ASP A 154 17.05 0.82 -12.08
N PRO A 155 17.66 -0.32 -12.45
CA PRO A 155 17.00 -1.34 -13.27
C PRO A 155 15.68 -1.88 -12.69
N LEU A 156 15.48 -1.77 -11.37
CA LEU A 156 14.24 -2.18 -10.70
C LEU A 156 13.12 -1.15 -10.81
N PHE A 157 13.39 0.08 -11.24
CA PHE A 157 12.37 1.12 -11.35
C PHE A 157 11.20 0.71 -12.26
N LYS A 158 11.47 -0.06 -13.32
CA LYS A 158 10.44 -0.63 -14.21
C LYS A 158 9.39 -1.51 -13.50
N GLN A 159 9.67 -1.97 -12.29
CA GLN A 159 8.78 -2.78 -11.47
C GLN A 159 7.91 -1.96 -10.52
N VAL A 160 8.21 -0.68 -10.30
CA VAL A 160 7.48 0.19 -9.36
C VAL A 160 5.99 0.23 -9.68
N MET A 161 5.64 0.34 -10.97
CA MET A 161 4.24 0.38 -11.42
C MET A 161 3.58 -0.99 -11.53
N GLN A 162 4.35 -2.07 -11.47
CA GLN A 162 3.85 -3.46 -11.58
C GLN A 162 3.65 -4.11 -10.21
N ARG A 163 4.37 -3.63 -9.18
CA ARG A 163 4.33 -4.14 -7.83
C ARG A 163 2.91 -4.06 -7.26
N ARG A 164 2.49 -5.13 -6.60
CA ARG A 164 1.24 -5.22 -5.84
C ARG A 164 1.42 -6.16 -4.65
N SER A 165 0.64 -5.94 -3.60
CA SER A 165 0.51 -6.91 -2.51
C SER A 165 -0.49 -7.98 -2.93
N LEU A 166 0.01 -9.14 -3.36
CA LEU A 166 -0.85 -10.26 -3.76
C LEU A 166 -1.38 -10.97 -2.50
N LYS A 167 -2.71 -10.93 -2.31
CA LYS A 167 -3.41 -11.58 -1.19
C LYS A 167 -4.15 -12.85 -1.62
N GLU A 168 -3.62 -13.53 -2.65
CA GLU A 168 -4.20 -14.73 -3.24
C GLU A 168 -3.30 -15.95 -2.97
N PRO A 169 -3.85 -17.18 -2.94
CA PRO A 169 -3.04 -18.38 -2.79
C PRO A 169 -1.96 -18.50 -3.87
N PHE A 170 -0.73 -18.77 -3.44
CA PHE A 170 0.37 -19.11 -4.35
C PHE A 170 0.34 -20.59 -4.74
N ASP A 171 0.91 -20.92 -5.89
CA ASP A 171 1.15 -22.30 -6.32
C ASP A 171 2.20 -22.96 -5.40
N THR A 172 1.75 -23.91 -4.58
CA THR A 172 2.59 -24.64 -3.63
C THR A 172 3.22 -25.91 -4.21
N GLU A 173 2.87 -26.28 -5.43
CA GLU A 173 3.41 -27.46 -6.11
C GLU A 173 4.71 -27.14 -6.87
N ARG A 174 4.96 -25.85 -7.13
CA ARG A 174 6.15 -25.37 -7.84
C ARG A 174 7.13 -24.65 -6.90
N PRO A 175 8.17 -25.33 -6.39
CA PRO A 175 9.19 -24.69 -5.59
C PRO A 175 10.05 -23.72 -6.41
N VAL A 176 10.54 -22.66 -5.77
CA VAL A 176 11.56 -21.77 -6.35
C VAL A 176 12.91 -22.50 -6.30
N THR A 177 13.71 -22.46 -7.36
CA THR A 177 15.01 -23.16 -7.35
C THR A 177 15.95 -22.55 -6.32
N THR A 178 16.83 -23.37 -5.72
CA THR A 178 17.82 -22.89 -4.74
C THR A 178 18.69 -21.76 -5.30
N SER A 179 19.09 -21.86 -6.57
CA SER A 179 19.88 -20.81 -7.24
C SER A 179 19.17 -19.45 -7.23
N VAL A 180 17.86 -19.42 -7.50
CA VAL A 180 17.08 -18.18 -7.47
C VAL A 180 16.95 -17.64 -6.04
N LEU A 181 16.80 -18.53 -5.04
CA LEU A 181 16.75 -18.11 -3.64
C LEU A 181 18.09 -17.52 -3.17
N GLU A 182 19.21 -18.08 -3.61
CA GLU A 182 20.56 -17.56 -3.35
C GLU A 182 20.76 -16.20 -4.04
N GLU A 183 20.35 -16.06 -5.30
CA GLU A 183 20.37 -14.78 -6.02
C GLU A 183 19.56 -13.70 -5.30
N LEU A 184 18.35 -14.02 -4.82
CA LEU A 184 17.51 -13.09 -4.08
C LEU A 184 18.13 -12.67 -2.74
N ALA A 185 18.81 -13.58 -2.05
CA ALA A 185 19.48 -13.28 -0.79
C ALA A 185 20.67 -12.32 -0.96
N MET A 186 21.23 -12.22 -2.16
CA MET A 186 22.36 -11.32 -2.48
C MET A 186 21.95 -9.91 -2.91
N VAL A 187 20.65 -9.61 -3.01
CA VAL A 187 20.16 -8.29 -3.49
C VAL A 187 20.30 -7.18 -2.44
N VAL A 188 20.45 -7.56 -1.16
CA VAL A 188 20.55 -6.60 -0.04
C VAL A 188 22.00 -6.23 0.27
N ASP A 189 22.20 -5.05 0.84
CA ASP A 189 23.48 -4.63 1.40
C ASP A 189 23.75 -5.27 2.78
N ASP A 190 24.83 -4.85 3.44
CA ASP A 190 25.25 -5.37 4.74
C ASP A 190 24.38 -4.92 5.92
N THR A 191 23.41 -4.03 5.70
CA THR A 191 22.49 -3.51 6.73
C THR A 191 21.24 -4.36 6.90
N VAL A 192 20.92 -5.23 5.93
CA VAL A 192 19.73 -6.10 5.94
C VAL A 192 20.14 -7.55 5.72
N GLN A 193 19.58 -8.46 6.51
CA GLN A 193 19.75 -9.90 6.30
C GLN A 193 18.51 -10.49 5.64
N VAL A 194 18.71 -11.21 4.53
CA VAL A 194 17.65 -11.95 3.84
C VAL A 194 17.90 -13.45 3.99
N ALA A 195 16.84 -14.20 4.31
CA ALA A 195 16.87 -15.65 4.36
C ALA A 195 15.68 -16.22 3.57
N ALA A 196 15.94 -17.35 2.90
CA ALA A 196 14.92 -18.11 2.18
C ALA A 196 15.04 -19.60 2.52
N THR A 197 13.97 -20.36 2.28
CA THR A 197 13.96 -21.79 2.57
C THR A 197 12.96 -22.55 1.71
N ASN A 198 13.37 -23.74 1.24
CA ASN A 198 12.51 -24.77 0.68
C ASN A 198 12.36 -25.98 1.63
N ASP A 199 12.88 -25.90 2.86
CA ASP A 199 12.75 -26.99 3.83
C ASP A 199 11.28 -27.12 4.27
N PRO A 200 10.61 -28.26 4.00
CA PRO A 200 9.20 -28.42 4.32
C PRO A 200 8.89 -28.24 5.81
N GLN A 201 9.80 -28.63 6.71
CA GLN A 201 9.57 -28.50 8.15
C GLN A 201 9.64 -27.03 8.56
N ARG A 202 10.69 -26.31 8.17
CA ARG A 202 10.80 -24.87 8.43
C ARG A 202 9.64 -24.07 7.82
N ILE A 203 9.18 -24.41 6.61
CA ILE A 203 8.01 -23.78 5.99
C ILE A 203 6.75 -24.01 6.84
N LYS A 204 6.53 -25.25 7.33
CA LYS A 204 5.40 -25.57 8.19
C LYS A 204 5.43 -24.76 9.48
N ASP A 205 6.61 -24.64 10.10
CA ASP A 205 6.79 -23.90 11.36
C ASP A 205 6.56 -22.40 11.18
N LEU A 206 7.03 -21.82 10.07
CA LEU A 206 6.76 -20.42 9.73
C LEU A 206 5.26 -20.17 9.48
N ARG A 207 4.57 -21.07 8.80
CA ARG A 207 3.12 -20.97 8.57
C ARG A 207 2.34 -21.02 9.88
N ASP A 208 2.68 -21.95 10.76
CA ASP A 208 2.06 -22.05 12.09
C ASP A 208 2.29 -20.77 12.91
N LEU A 209 3.52 -20.25 12.92
CA LEU A 209 3.86 -19.02 13.61
C LEU A 209 3.07 -17.82 13.08
N SER A 210 3.02 -17.64 11.75
CA SER A 210 2.24 -16.57 11.12
C SER A 210 0.75 -16.68 11.46
N TRP A 211 0.21 -17.90 11.48
CA TRP A 211 -1.21 -18.09 11.77
C TRP A 211 -1.56 -17.85 13.25
N ARG A 212 -0.70 -18.29 14.18
CA ARG A 212 -0.87 -17.95 15.60
C ARG A 212 -0.75 -16.45 15.85
N ALA A 213 0.20 -15.77 15.21
CA ALA A 213 0.34 -14.32 15.32
C ALA A 213 -0.93 -13.60 14.83
N HIS A 214 -1.42 -13.96 13.63
CA HIS A 214 -2.66 -13.41 13.09
C HIS A 214 -3.87 -13.69 13.99
N TYR A 215 -3.99 -14.90 14.54
CA TYR A 215 -5.06 -15.25 15.46
C TYR A 215 -5.02 -14.39 16.73
N ILE A 216 -3.84 -14.19 17.32
CA ILE A 216 -3.68 -13.34 18.52
C ILE A 216 -4.11 -11.90 18.22
N GLU A 217 -3.66 -11.33 17.10
CA GLU A 217 -4.03 -9.97 16.68
C GLU A 217 -5.53 -9.84 16.43
N THR A 218 -6.14 -10.80 15.72
CA THR A 218 -7.56 -10.79 15.38
C THR A 218 -8.45 -11.03 16.59
N MET A 219 -8.00 -11.85 17.55
CA MET A 219 -8.79 -12.17 18.75
C MET A 219 -8.56 -11.20 19.90
N THR A 220 -7.67 -10.22 19.73
CA THR A 220 -7.46 -9.14 20.69
C THR A 220 -8.38 -7.97 20.33
N PRO A 221 -9.35 -7.57 21.19
CA PRO A 221 -10.39 -6.63 20.79
C PRO A 221 -9.89 -5.27 20.29
N ARG A 222 -8.86 -4.70 20.92
CA ARG A 222 -8.31 -3.37 20.56
C ARG A 222 -7.59 -3.35 19.21
N THR A 223 -6.80 -4.39 18.92
CA THR A 223 -6.10 -4.55 17.63
C THR A 223 -7.07 -4.89 16.50
N LEU A 224 -8.08 -5.72 16.79
CA LEU A 224 -9.16 -5.99 15.85
C LEU A 224 -9.95 -4.71 15.53
N GLN A 225 -10.29 -3.91 16.54
CA GLN A 225 -11.02 -2.67 16.35
C GLN A 225 -10.24 -1.69 15.47
N GLU A 226 -8.94 -1.51 15.71
CA GLU A 226 -8.09 -0.66 14.84
C GLU A 226 -8.10 -1.17 13.38
N SER A 227 -8.07 -2.48 13.17
CA SER A 227 -8.22 -3.05 11.83
C SER A 227 -9.59 -2.78 11.22
N ILE A 228 -10.67 -2.92 11.98
CA ILE A 228 -12.05 -2.65 11.55
C ILE A 228 -12.21 -1.18 11.14
N ASP A 229 -11.71 -0.25 11.94
CA ASP A 229 -11.79 1.20 11.68
C ASP A 229 -11.04 1.59 10.38
N LEU A 230 -10.07 0.76 9.99
CA LEU A 230 -9.27 0.93 8.78
C LEU A 230 -9.74 0.10 7.59
N MET A 231 -10.77 -0.74 7.73
CA MET A 231 -11.34 -1.46 6.59
C MET A 231 -12.16 -0.53 5.69
N ARG A 232 -12.03 -0.72 4.37
CA ARG A 232 -12.83 -0.05 3.34
C ARG A 232 -13.59 -1.12 2.55
N ILE A 233 -14.88 -1.27 2.85
CA ILE A 233 -15.72 -2.28 2.23
C ILE A 233 -16.43 -1.67 1.01
N GLY A 234 -16.11 -2.21 -0.17
CA GLY A 234 -16.69 -1.76 -1.43
C GLY A 234 -16.10 -0.45 -1.99
N LYS A 235 -16.35 -0.18 -3.27
CA LYS A 235 -15.72 0.94 -4.00
C LYS A 235 -16.16 2.33 -3.53
N HIS A 236 -17.30 2.46 -2.85
CA HIS A 236 -17.72 3.74 -2.31
C HIS A 236 -16.76 4.20 -1.21
N GLU A 237 -16.59 3.36 -0.19
CA GLU A 237 -15.67 3.61 0.94
C GLU A 237 -14.23 3.76 0.47
N ILE A 238 -13.77 2.90 -0.46
CA ILE A 238 -12.43 3.00 -1.04
C ILE A 238 -12.18 4.36 -1.71
N ASN A 239 -13.19 4.96 -2.38
CA ASN A 239 -13.02 6.29 -2.97
C ASN A 239 -13.17 7.43 -1.94
N ALA A 240 -14.03 7.25 -0.93
CA ALA A 240 -14.24 8.24 0.13
C ALA A 240 -12.92 8.45 0.89
N SER A 241 -12.32 7.34 1.32
CA SER A 241 -11.08 7.28 2.10
C SER A 241 -10.10 6.32 1.41
N PRO A 242 -9.26 6.82 0.47
CA PRO A 242 -8.34 6.01 -0.34
C PRO A 242 -7.09 5.57 0.44
N ASP A 243 -7.27 5.20 1.70
CA ASP A 243 -6.31 4.60 2.63
C ASP A 243 -6.96 3.40 3.33
N GLY A 244 -6.19 2.62 4.10
CA GLY A 244 -6.76 1.49 4.84
C GLY A 244 -6.74 0.16 4.08
N ILE A 245 -7.35 -0.84 4.69
CA ILE A 245 -7.44 -2.22 4.17
C ILE A 245 -8.61 -2.29 3.20
N ASP A 246 -8.30 -2.46 1.93
CA ASP A 246 -9.31 -2.63 0.89
C ASP A 246 -9.93 -4.04 0.97
N LEU A 247 -11.25 -4.08 1.07
CA LEU A 247 -12.05 -5.30 0.93
C LEU A 247 -13.05 -5.07 -0.21
N GLY A 248 -12.59 -5.35 -1.43
CA GLY A 248 -13.38 -5.27 -2.65
C GLY A 248 -13.79 -6.65 -3.17
N GLY A 249 -14.68 -6.66 -4.17
CA GLY A 249 -15.14 -7.88 -4.84
C GLY A 249 -16.64 -7.89 -5.02
N ALA A 250 -17.14 -8.58 -6.05
CA ALA A 250 -18.55 -8.51 -6.46
C ALA A 250 -19.54 -8.75 -5.31
N PHE A 251 -19.22 -9.67 -4.39
CA PHE A 251 -20.01 -9.94 -3.20
C PHE A 251 -20.06 -8.76 -2.21
N LEU A 252 -18.92 -8.12 -1.95
CA LEU A 252 -18.81 -7.00 -1.01
C LEU A 252 -19.40 -5.70 -1.58
N GLU A 253 -19.37 -5.51 -2.91
CA GLU A 253 -20.05 -4.41 -3.60
C GLU A 253 -21.58 -4.49 -3.49
N GLY A 254 -22.15 -5.67 -3.21
CA GLY A 254 -23.58 -5.84 -2.95
C GLY A 254 -24.01 -5.47 -1.52
N LEU A 255 -23.03 -5.27 -0.62
CA LEU A 255 -23.25 -4.93 0.79
C LEU A 255 -22.98 -3.43 1.08
N SER A 256 -22.30 -2.73 0.16
CA SER A 256 -21.95 -1.30 0.24
C SER A 256 -22.95 -0.40 -0.47
#